data_AF-A0A4R5NRM3-F1
#
_entry.id   AF-A0A4R5NRM3-F1
#
_cell.length_a   1.000
_cell.length_b   1.000
_cell.length_c   1.000
_cell.angle_alpha   90.00
_cell.angle_beta   90.00
_cell.angle_gamma   90.00
#
_symmetry.space_group_name_H-M   'P 1'
#
loop_
_entity.id
_entity.type
_entity.pdbx_description
1 polymer ?
#
loop_
_entity_poly.entity_id
_entity_poly.type
_entity_poly.pdbx_seq_one_letter_code
_entity_poly.pdbx_strand_id
1 'polypeptide(L)'
;MSTLSDFVILYPVIVSTIWIVGSIFFSIQERRVPLNNDHQGQPADLVSILIPAHNEQDTLAQVVESISKITYQRIELILMNDGSQDNTLAVMTQLQERYGHQFPVKIVDIKVNKGKANALNEGAKVAQGEFLLCLDADCYVDQNVLEPMLARFYDDPKVGAVAGKPIVRNRTSILGRLQLLEYVGVIDIIKRGQAFVIGHITTVSGVVVAYRK
;
A
#
# COMPACT_ATOMS: atom_id res chain seq x y z
N MET A 1 -27.90 -29.19 -18.83
CA MET A 1 -27.34 -27.86 -19.13
C MET A 1 -26.16 -28.06 -20.09
N SER A 2 -25.79 -27.07 -20.90
CA SER A 2 -24.60 -27.19 -21.75
C SER A 2 -23.32 -27.15 -20.89
N THR A 3 -22.24 -27.80 -21.32
CA THR A 3 -20.94 -27.77 -20.63
C THR A 3 -20.44 -26.35 -20.34
N LEU A 4 -20.76 -25.41 -21.24
CA LEU A 4 -20.48 -23.99 -21.06
C LEU A 4 -21.30 -23.36 -19.92
N SER A 5 -22.59 -23.68 -19.83
CA SER A 5 -23.46 -23.20 -18.76
C SER A 5 -23.00 -23.69 -17.39
N ASP A 6 -22.60 -24.97 -17.32
CA ASP A 6 -22.09 -25.56 -16.09
C ASP A 6 -20.78 -24.89 -15.66
N PHE A 7 -19.86 -24.65 -16.61
CA PHE A 7 -18.61 -23.94 -16.33
C PHE A 7 -18.86 -22.51 -15.80
N VAL A 8 -19.71 -21.73 -16.46
CA VAL A 8 -20.00 -20.33 -16.08
C VAL A 8 -20.61 -20.23 -14.68
N ILE A 9 -21.43 -21.20 -14.28
CA ILE A 9 -22.08 -21.21 -12.96
C ILE A 9 -21.16 -21.79 -11.89
N LEU A 10 -20.52 -22.93 -12.16
CA LEU A 10 -19.73 -23.65 -11.15
C LEU A 10 -18.37 -23.01 -10.89
N TYR A 11 -17.73 -22.41 -11.90
CA TYR A 11 -16.40 -21.82 -11.74
C TYR A 11 -16.36 -20.73 -10.65
N PRO A 12 -17.21 -19.69 -10.65
CA PRO A 12 -17.20 -18.68 -9.60
C PRO A 12 -17.51 -19.25 -8.22
N VAL A 13 -18.41 -20.23 -8.14
CA VAL A 13 -18.78 -20.88 -6.87
C VAL A 13 -17.57 -21.61 -6.28
N ILE A 14 -16.96 -22.51 -7.07
CA ILE A 14 -15.80 -23.29 -6.64
C ILE A 14 -14.64 -22.38 -6.24
N VAL A 15 -14.30 -21.41 -7.09
CA VAL A 15 -13.20 -20.47 -6.85
C VAL A 15 -13.45 -19.63 -5.60
N SER A 16 -14.67 -19.12 -5.42
CA SER A 16 -15.04 -18.36 -4.22
C SER A 16 -14.95 -19.23 -2.96
N THR A 17 -15.39 -20.48 -3.01
CA THR A 17 -15.26 -21.41 -1.88
C THR A 17 -13.80 -21.64 -1.51
N ILE A 18 -12.92 -21.88 -2.50
CA ILE A 18 -11.48 -22.04 -2.26
C ILE A 18 -10.90 -20.81 -1.56
N TRP A 19 -11.20 -19.60 -2.03
CA TRP A 19 -10.67 -18.37 -1.43
C TRP A 19 -11.22 -18.10 -0.04
N ILE A 20 -12.51 -18.33 0.20
CA ILE A 20 -13.13 -18.14 1.52
C ILE A 20 -12.50 -19.12 2.52
N VAL A 21 -12.42 -20.40 2.17
CA VAL A 21 -11.84 -21.43 3.05
C VAL A 21 -10.36 -21.15 3.30
N GLY A 22 -9.60 -20.83 2.25
CA GLY A 22 -8.19 -20.46 2.38
C GLY A 22 -7.98 -19.23 3.27
N SER A 23 -8.84 -18.22 3.17
CA SER A 23 -8.78 -17.03 4.04
C SER A 23 -9.05 -17.34 5.51
N ILE A 24 -9.98 -18.26 5.79
CA ILE A 24 -10.25 -18.73 7.16
C ILE A 24 -9.00 -19.43 7.72
N PHE A 25 -8.41 -20.36 6.97
CA PHE A 25 -7.19 -21.06 7.40
C PHE A 25 -6.00 -20.11 7.54
N PHE A 26 -5.81 -19.17 6.61
CA PHE A 26 -4.81 -18.12 6.73
C PHE A 26 -4.96 -17.36 8.06
N SER A 27 -6.19 -16.96 8.39
CA SER A 27 -6.46 -16.19 9.60
C SER A 27 -6.19 -17.00 10.89
N ILE A 28 -6.37 -18.33 10.85
CA ILE A 28 -6.02 -19.21 11.96
C ILE A 28 -4.50 -19.37 12.08
N GLN A 29 -3.79 -19.49 10.96
CA GLN A 29 -2.34 -19.63 10.90
C GLN A 29 -1.62 -18.34 11.31
N GLU A 30 -2.02 -17.20 10.74
CA GLU A 30 -1.43 -15.89 11.01
C GLU A 30 -1.56 -15.50 12.50
N ARG A 31 -2.68 -15.81 13.14
CA ARG A 31 -2.85 -15.63 14.59
C ARG A 31 -1.84 -16.41 15.44
N ARG A 32 -1.22 -17.45 14.87
CA ARG A 32 -0.22 -18.29 15.53
C ARG A 32 1.21 -17.90 15.18
N VAL A 33 1.43 -17.12 14.12
CA VAL A 33 2.75 -16.63 13.72
C VAL A 33 2.92 -15.24 14.32
N PRO A 34 3.70 -15.07 15.40
CA PRO A 34 4.00 -13.74 15.89
C PRO A 34 4.70 -12.96 14.77
N LEU A 35 4.35 -11.67 14.62
CA LEU A 35 5.19 -10.77 13.86
C LEU A 35 6.52 -10.71 14.62
N ASN A 36 7.55 -11.32 14.04
CA ASN A 36 8.86 -11.35 14.66
C ASN A 36 9.46 -9.95 14.50
N ASN A 37 9.20 -9.09 15.48
CA ASN A 37 9.75 -7.73 15.52
C ASN A 37 11.20 -7.71 16.04
N ASP A 38 11.78 -8.87 16.35
CA ASP A 38 13.18 -9.00 16.77
C ASP A 38 14.12 -8.84 15.58
N HIS A 39 14.18 -7.63 15.04
CA HIS A 39 15.33 -7.12 14.29
C HIS A 39 16.40 -6.58 15.26
N GLN A 40 16.47 -7.14 16.48
CA GLN A 40 17.44 -6.76 17.51
C GLN A 40 18.86 -7.01 16.97
N GLY A 41 19.49 -5.97 16.45
CA GLY A 41 20.89 -5.97 16.01
C GLY A 41 21.14 -5.57 14.55
N GLN A 42 20.12 -5.44 13.69
CA GLN A 42 20.32 -4.88 12.35
C GLN A 42 20.05 -3.37 12.36
N PRO A 43 20.90 -2.54 11.72
CA PRO A 43 20.57 -1.14 11.51
C PRO A 43 19.29 -1.07 10.69
N ALA A 44 18.29 -0.33 11.16
CA ALA A 44 17.03 -0.18 10.45
C ALA A 44 17.25 0.32 9.01
N ASP A 45 16.68 -0.35 8.02
CA ASP A 45 16.85 0.04 6.63
C ASP A 45 16.06 1.32 6.33
N LEU A 46 16.57 2.14 5.41
CA LEU A 46 15.85 3.33 4.98
C LEU A 46 14.65 2.91 4.12
N VAL A 47 13.47 3.44 4.44
CA VAL A 47 12.26 3.30 3.63
C VAL A 47 11.97 4.62 2.92
N SER A 48 11.90 4.59 1.60
CA SER A 48 11.44 5.74 0.81
C SER A 48 9.93 5.64 0.62
N ILE A 49 9.19 6.61 1.13
CA ILE A 49 7.74 6.72 0.94
C ILE A 49 7.48 7.58 -0.30
N LEU A 50 6.81 7.03 -1.29
CA LEU A 50 6.52 7.64 -2.59
C LEU A 50 5.03 7.96 -2.68
N ILE A 51 4.69 9.24 -2.80
CA ILE A 51 3.30 9.72 -2.96
C ILE A 51 3.15 10.49 -4.27
N PRO A 52 2.62 9.86 -5.34
CA PRO A 52 2.30 10.54 -6.58
C PRO A 52 0.98 11.29 -6.40
N ALA A 53 0.92 12.54 -6.85
CA ALA A 53 -0.26 13.38 -6.71
C ALA A 53 -0.56 14.11 -8.03
N HIS A 54 -1.83 14.13 -8.42
CA HIS A 54 -2.35 14.92 -9.53
C HIS A 54 -3.69 15.53 -9.12
N ASN A 55 -3.70 16.84 -8.86
CA ASN A 55 -4.86 17.57 -8.35
C ASN A 55 -5.38 17.07 -6.99
N GLU A 56 -4.48 16.94 -6.00
CA GLU A 56 -4.74 16.39 -4.67
C GLU A 56 -4.52 17.42 -3.56
N GLN A 57 -4.77 18.71 -3.85
CA GLN A 57 -4.55 19.80 -2.90
C GLN A 57 -5.34 19.64 -1.58
N ASP A 58 -6.49 18.97 -1.62
CA ASP A 58 -7.41 18.84 -0.47
C ASP A 58 -7.09 17.67 0.47
N THR A 59 -6.40 16.64 -0.06
CA THR A 59 -6.18 15.34 0.60
C THR A 59 -4.74 15.18 1.08
N LEU A 60 -3.77 15.65 0.29
CA LEU A 60 -2.34 15.39 0.47
C LEU A 60 -1.82 15.82 1.84
N ALA A 61 -2.26 16.96 2.36
CA ALA A 61 -1.80 17.48 3.64
C ALA A 61 -2.10 16.52 4.80
N GLN A 62 -3.27 15.88 4.76
CA GLN A 62 -3.71 14.97 5.81
C GLN A 62 -3.03 13.60 5.69
N VAL A 63 -2.71 13.17 4.46
CA VAL A 63 -1.90 11.97 4.21
C VAL A 63 -0.49 12.14 4.77
N VAL A 64 0.17 13.25 4.48
CA VAL A 64 1.51 13.54 5.03
C VAL A 64 1.49 13.70 6.55
N GLU A 65 0.40 14.25 7.12
CA GLU A 65 0.21 14.24 8.58
C GLU A 65 0.08 12.82 9.16
N SER A 66 -0.51 11.87 8.44
CA SER A 66 -0.53 10.47 8.90
C SER A 66 0.87 9.83 8.86
N ILE A 67 1.68 10.20 7.86
CA ILE A 67 3.07 9.73 7.74
C ILE A 67 3.96 10.28 8.84
N SER A 68 3.75 11.53 9.27
CA SER A 68 4.52 12.12 10.35
C SER A 68 4.30 11.45 11.71
N LYS A 69 3.26 10.61 11.82
CA LYS A 69 2.94 9.82 13.00
C LYS A 69 3.50 8.39 12.94
N ILE A 70 4.14 7.98 11.84
CA ILE A 70 4.76 6.67 11.73
C ILE A 70 5.84 6.51 12.82
N THR A 71 5.85 5.36 13.47
CA THR A 71 6.75 5.03 14.58
C THR A 71 8.15 4.63 14.10
N TYR A 72 8.25 4.04 12.90
CA TYR A 72 9.50 3.73 12.23
C TYR A 72 10.32 4.99 11.89
N GLN A 73 11.57 5.04 12.36
CA GLN A 73 12.36 6.28 12.34
C GLN A 73 13.10 6.54 11.02
N ARG A 74 13.46 5.49 10.28
CA ARG A 74 14.34 5.61 9.10
C ARG A 74 13.53 5.70 7.83
N ILE A 75 12.86 6.84 7.66
CA ILE A 75 12.07 7.14 6.48
C ILE A 75 12.61 8.37 5.73
N GLU A 76 12.36 8.41 4.43
CA GLU A 76 12.32 9.64 3.65
C GLU A 76 11.00 9.72 2.89
N LEU A 77 10.54 10.93 2.60
CA LEU A 77 9.30 11.18 1.87
C LEU A 77 9.62 11.81 0.51
N ILE A 78 9.02 11.26 -0.54
CA ILE A 78 9.16 11.72 -1.93
C ILE A 78 7.76 12.03 -2.45
N LEU A 79 7.49 13.31 -2.63
CA LEU A 79 6.24 13.83 -3.18
C LEU A 79 6.44 14.07 -4.68
N MET A 80 5.65 13.40 -5.52
CA MET A 80 5.74 13.59 -6.98
C MET A 80 4.51 14.32 -7.48
N ASN A 81 4.70 15.56 -7.95
CA ASN A 81 3.64 16.31 -8.64
C ASN A 81 3.57 15.83 -10.09
N ASP A 82 2.50 15.12 -10.48
CA ASP A 82 2.31 14.58 -11.83
C ASP A 82 1.51 15.55 -12.70
N GLY A 83 2.02 16.75 -12.94
CA GLY A 83 1.42 17.75 -13.83
C GLY A 83 0.09 18.31 -13.33
N SER A 84 -0.05 18.55 -12.02
CA SER A 84 -1.25 19.15 -11.44
C SER A 84 -1.53 20.56 -11.97
N GLN A 85 -2.80 20.92 -12.05
CA GLN A 85 -3.29 22.24 -12.49
C GLN A 85 -3.81 23.09 -11.33
N ASP A 86 -3.91 22.52 -10.14
CA ASP A 86 -4.37 23.15 -8.90
C ASP A 86 -3.17 23.54 -7.99
N ASN A 87 -3.44 23.80 -6.70
CA ASN A 87 -2.39 24.17 -5.75
C ASN A 87 -1.59 22.99 -5.17
N THR A 88 -1.68 21.78 -5.73
CA THR A 88 -0.98 20.59 -5.20
C THR A 88 0.51 20.82 -4.99
N LEU A 89 1.20 21.45 -5.96
CA LEU A 89 2.63 21.73 -5.84
C LEU A 89 2.94 22.72 -4.70
N ALA A 90 2.10 23.74 -4.51
CA ALA A 90 2.26 24.68 -3.40
C ALA A 90 2.06 23.99 -2.05
N VAL A 91 1.09 23.09 -1.95
CA VAL A 91 0.85 22.25 -0.77
C VAL A 91 2.07 21.36 -0.49
N MET A 92 2.68 20.74 -1.51
CA MET A 92 3.90 19.95 -1.33
C MET A 92 5.05 20.78 -0.73
N THR A 93 5.27 22.00 -1.21
CA THR A 93 6.31 22.88 -0.66
C THR A 93 6.05 23.23 0.80
N GLN A 94 4.80 23.54 1.17
CA GLN A 94 4.43 23.80 2.57
C GLN A 94 4.66 22.57 3.45
N LEU A 95 4.36 21.38 2.95
CA LEU A 95 4.58 20.12 3.68
C LEU A 95 6.07 19.80 3.84
N GLN A 96 6.89 20.08 2.81
CA GLN A 96 8.34 19.96 2.88
C GLN A 96 8.92 20.89 3.95
N GLU A 97 8.52 22.15 3.99
CA GLU A 97 8.96 23.11 5.03
C GLU A 97 8.49 22.67 6.42
N ARG A 98 7.24 22.20 6.54
CA ARG A 98 6.64 21.81 7.81
C ARG A 98 7.26 20.55 8.40
N TYR A 99 7.55 19.51 7.61
CA TYR A 99 7.99 18.20 8.10
C TYR A 99 9.45 17.87 7.78
N GLY A 100 10.16 18.69 6.99
CA GLY A 100 11.55 18.45 6.59
C GLY A 100 12.55 18.38 7.75
N HIS A 101 12.19 18.89 8.93
CA HIS A 101 12.99 18.78 10.15
C HIS A 101 12.84 17.42 10.86
N GLN A 102 11.77 16.67 10.56
CA GLN A 102 11.49 15.36 11.16
C GLN A 102 12.08 14.23 10.32
N PHE A 103 11.96 14.32 8.99
CA PHE A 103 12.53 13.39 8.02
C PHE A 103 12.79 14.10 6.69
N PRO A 104 13.71 13.60 5.84
CA PRO A 104 13.96 14.19 4.53
C PRO A 104 12.69 14.17 3.67
N VAL A 105 12.30 15.34 3.14
CA VAL A 105 11.20 15.48 2.18
C VAL A 105 11.74 16.00 0.85
N LYS A 106 11.53 15.25 -0.23
CA LYS A 106 11.92 15.59 -1.60
C LYS A 106 10.67 15.82 -2.44
N ILE A 107 10.74 16.78 -3.35
CA ILE A 107 9.68 17.06 -4.32
C ILE A 107 10.21 16.78 -5.72
N VAL A 108 9.47 15.98 -6.49
CA VAL A 108 9.72 15.71 -7.91
C VAL A 108 8.60 16.34 -8.71
N ASP A 109 8.89 17.43 -9.40
CA ASP A 109 7.90 18.17 -10.18
C ASP A 109 7.92 17.73 -11.66
N ILE A 110 6.92 16.95 -12.05
CA ILE A 110 6.74 16.43 -13.41
C ILE A 110 5.80 17.37 -14.15
N LYS A 111 6.32 18.11 -15.12
CA LYS A 111 5.58 19.18 -15.80
C LYS A 111 4.39 18.72 -16.64
N VAL A 112 4.42 17.49 -17.13
CA VAL A 112 3.38 16.94 -18.01
C VAL A 112 2.88 15.64 -17.39
N ASN A 113 1.57 15.57 -17.13
CA ASN A 113 0.95 14.36 -16.61
C ASN A 113 1.19 13.18 -17.57
N LYS A 114 1.84 12.14 -17.07
CA LYS A 114 2.07 10.87 -17.80
C LYS A 114 1.51 9.66 -17.05
N GLY A 115 0.71 9.93 -16.01
CA GLY A 115 0.08 8.94 -15.16
C GLY A 115 0.95 8.48 -14.00
N LYS A 116 0.27 7.90 -13.01
CA LYS A 116 0.85 7.43 -11.73
C LYS A 116 2.10 6.57 -11.90
N ALA A 117 2.12 5.65 -12.86
CA ALA A 117 3.27 4.77 -13.08
C ALA A 117 4.53 5.55 -13.48
N ASN A 118 4.40 6.58 -14.33
CA ASN A 118 5.51 7.46 -14.68
C ASN A 118 5.98 8.23 -13.44
N ALA A 119 5.06 8.78 -12.66
CA ALA A 119 5.40 9.50 -11.44
C ALA A 119 6.18 8.63 -10.45
N LEU A 120 5.70 7.44 -10.15
CA LEU A 120 6.38 6.46 -9.28
C LEU A 120 7.78 6.10 -9.81
N ASN A 121 7.94 5.93 -11.13
CA ASN A 121 9.25 5.65 -11.72
C ASN A 121 10.23 6.83 -11.55
N GLU A 122 9.77 8.07 -11.69
CA GLU A 122 10.61 9.25 -11.43
C GLU A 122 10.97 9.37 -9.94
N GLY A 123 10.03 9.09 -9.03
CA GLY A 123 10.31 9.04 -7.60
C GLY A 123 11.31 7.94 -7.22
N ALA A 124 11.18 6.75 -7.79
CA ALA A 124 12.06 5.61 -7.51
C ALA A 124 13.52 5.88 -7.90
N LYS A 125 13.78 6.72 -8.92
CA LYS A 125 15.14 7.12 -9.32
C LYS A 125 15.85 7.95 -8.25
N VAL A 126 15.11 8.79 -7.50
CA VAL A 126 15.67 9.68 -6.47
C VAL A 126 15.58 9.09 -5.06
N ALA A 127 14.89 7.96 -4.92
CA ALA A 127 14.77 7.19 -3.69
C ALA A 127 16.10 6.54 -3.28
N GLN A 128 16.46 6.71 -2.02
CA GLN A 128 17.68 6.19 -1.38
C GLN A 128 17.41 4.98 -0.49
N GLY A 129 16.15 4.70 -0.17
CA GLY A 129 15.75 3.56 0.65
C GLY A 129 15.98 2.22 -0.05
N GLU A 130 16.26 1.20 0.75
CA GLU A 130 16.25 -0.20 0.29
C GLU A 130 14.82 -0.66 -0.03
N PHE A 131 13.85 -0.14 0.73
CA PHE A 131 12.45 -0.41 0.53
C PHE A 131 11.72 0.83 0.03
N LEU A 132 10.80 0.63 -0.91
CA LEU A 132 9.94 1.68 -1.46
C LEU A 132 8.51 1.43 -0.99
N LEU A 133 7.93 2.33 -0.21
CA LEU A 133 6.50 2.32 0.10
C LEU A 133 5.77 3.25 -0.87
N CYS A 134 5.02 2.69 -1.81
CA CYS A 134 4.14 3.46 -2.69
C CYS A 134 2.77 3.63 -2.01
N LEU A 135 2.33 4.88 -1.88
CA LEU A 135 1.09 5.25 -1.21
C LEU A 135 0.29 6.23 -2.08
N ASP A 136 -1.03 6.08 -2.14
CA ASP A 136 -1.91 7.05 -2.79
C ASP A 136 -2.04 8.36 -2.00
N ALA A 137 -2.20 9.48 -2.71
CA ALA A 137 -2.30 10.82 -2.15
C ALA A 137 -3.61 11.08 -1.35
N ASP A 138 -4.55 10.15 -1.38
CA ASP A 138 -5.82 10.15 -0.62
C ASP A 138 -5.88 9.03 0.43
N CYS A 139 -4.77 8.32 0.67
CA CYS A 139 -4.72 7.19 1.60
C CYS A 139 -3.96 7.52 2.88
N TYR A 140 -4.64 7.43 4.02
CA TYR A 140 -3.99 7.51 5.34
C TYR A 140 -3.34 6.18 5.70
N VAL A 141 -2.23 6.26 6.44
CA VAL A 141 -1.54 5.08 6.98
C VAL A 141 -1.67 4.97 8.48
N ASP A 142 -1.64 3.73 8.97
CA ASP A 142 -1.49 3.45 10.40
C ASP A 142 -0.06 3.81 10.86
N GLN A 143 0.09 4.27 12.09
CA GLN A 143 1.39 4.63 12.66
C GLN A 143 2.39 3.47 12.67
N ASN A 144 1.92 2.22 12.74
CA ASN A 144 2.75 1.02 12.73
C ASN A 144 2.67 0.28 11.38
N VAL A 145 2.45 0.99 10.27
CA VAL A 145 2.28 0.34 8.95
C VAL A 145 3.57 -0.33 8.46
N LEU A 146 4.73 0.23 8.79
CA LEU A 146 6.01 -0.19 8.20
C LEU A 146 6.56 -1.46 8.82
N GLU A 147 6.57 -1.57 10.14
CA GLU A 147 7.08 -2.72 10.89
C GLU A 147 6.52 -4.07 10.40
N PRO A 148 5.18 -4.28 10.31
CA PRO A 148 4.63 -5.54 9.83
C PRO A 148 4.92 -5.80 8.35
N MET A 149 5.06 -4.74 7.53
CA MET A 149 5.41 -4.90 6.12
C MET A 149 6.88 -5.29 5.94
N LEU A 150 7.78 -4.64 6.69
CA LEU A 150 9.21 -4.93 6.68
C LEU A 150 9.52 -6.31 7.25
N ALA A 151 8.84 -6.73 8.32
CA ALA A 151 8.98 -8.08 8.87
C ALA A 151 8.85 -9.16 7.79
N ARG A 152 7.92 -9.01 6.84
CA ARG A 152 7.75 -9.95 5.71
C ARG A 152 8.93 -9.98 4.75
N PHE A 153 9.58 -8.86 4.52
CA PHE A 153 10.81 -8.81 3.72
C PHE A 153 11.99 -9.46 4.43
N TYR A 154 12.07 -9.31 5.76
CA TYR A 154 13.13 -9.90 6.55
C TYR A 154 12.94 -11.40 6.78
N ASP A 155 11.70 -11.87 6.87
CA ASP A 155 11.35 -13.29 7.02
C ASP A 155 11.77 -14.11 5.78
N ASP A 156 11.65 -13.54 4.57
CA ASP A 156 12.04 -14.21 3.32
C ASP A 156 12.68 -13.22 2.32
N PRO A 157 13.99 -13.35 2.04
CA PRO A 157 14.70 -12.53 1.05
C PRO A 157 14.13 -12.59 -0.37
N LYS A 158 13.35 -13.62 -0.72
CA LYS A 158 12.71 -13.76 -2.04
C LYS A 158 11.46 -12.87 -2.19
N VAL A 159 10.95 -12.29 -1.11
CA VAL A 159 9.80 -11.39 -1.16
C VAL A 159 10.21 -10.10 -1.85
N GLY A 160 9.65 -9.87 -3.03
CA GLY A 160 9.86 -8.64 -3.81
C GLY A 160 8.84 -7.54 -3.52
N ALA A 161 7.65 -7.89 -3.03
CA ALA A 161 6.59 -6.93 -2.72
C ALA A 161 5.69 -7.40 -1.58
N VAL A 162 5.20 -6.45 -0.78
CA VAL A 162 4.25 -6.67 0.32
C VAL A 162 3.11 -5.67 0.16
N ALA A 163 1.87 -6.16 0.05
CA ALA A 163 0.69 -5.31 -0.03
C ALA A 163 0.13 -5.05 1.38
N GLY A 164 -0.19 -3.79 1.66
CA GLY A 164 -0.98 -3.45 2.83
C GLY A 164 -2.47 -3.76 2.62
N LYS A 165 -3.25 -3.66 3.70
CA LYS A 165 -4.69 -3.85 3.68
C LYS A 165 -5.41 -2.49 3.68
N PRO A 166 -5.80 -1.93 2.52
CA PRO A 166 -6.60 -0.73 2.48
C PRO A 166 -8.00 -1.00 3.06
N ILE A 167 -8.49 -0.05 3.85
CA ILE A 167 -9.78 -0.14 4.52
C ILE A 167 -10.60 1.10 4.18
N VAL A 168 -11.79 0.90 3.62
CA VAL A 168 -12.71 2.00 3.28
C VAL A 168 -13.15 2.72 4.56
N ARG A 169 -12.90 4.03 4.61
CA ARG A 169 -13.29 4.90 5.75
C ARG A 169 -14.75 5.32 5.68
N ASN A 170 -15.23 5.70 4.50
CA ASN A 170 -16.60 6.21 4.33
C ASN A 170 -17.63 5.07 4.26
N ARG A 171 -18.36 4.83 5.36
CA ARG A 171 -19.31 3.70 5.50
C ARG A 171 -20.73 4.15 5.87
N THR A 172 -21.01 5.43 5.75
CA THR A 172 -22.29 6.03 6.18
C THR A 172 -23.42 5.73 5.20
N SER A 173 -23.12 5.62 3.91
CA SER A 173 -24.09 5.31 2.86
C SER A 173 -24.12 3.82 2.50
N ILE A 174 -25.21 3.37 1.87
CA ILE A 174 -25.33 2.03 1.30
C ILE A 174 -24.20 1.77 0.29
N LEU A 175 -23.93 2.74 -0.58
CA LEU A 175 -22.85 2.66 -1.57
C LEU A 175 -21.48 2.48 -0.92
N GLY A 176 -21.17 3.25 0.13
CA GLY A 176 -19.90 3.10 0.86
C GLY A 176 -19.76 1.75 1.57
N ARG A 177 -20.87 1.16 2.03
CA ARG A 177 -20.89 -0.20 2.58
C ARG A 177 -20.70 -1.27 1.49
N LEU A 178 -21.28 -1.08 0.31
CA LEU A 178 -21.04 -1.98 -0.83
C LEU A 178 -19.58 -1.92 -1.29
N GLN A 179 -19.00 -0.72 -1.37
CA GLN A 179 -17.57 -0.54 -1.66
C GLN A 179 -16.67 -1.22 -0.61
N LEU A 180 -17.04 -1.15 0.68
CA LEU A 180 -16.34 -1.88 1.73
C LEU A 180 -16.39 -3.40 1.50
N LEU A 181 -17.55 -3.95 1.13
CA LEU A 181 -17.69 -5.38 0.85
C LEU A 181 -16.83 -5.81 -0.34
N GLU A 182 -16.74 -4.98 -1.38
CA GLU A 182 -15.85 -5.23 -2.51
C GLU A 182 -14.37 -5.27 -2.08
N TYR A 183 -13.92 -4.30 -1.27
CA TYR A 183 -12.55 -4.27 -0.74
C TYR A 183 -12.25 -5.49 0.14
N VAL A 184 -13.18 -5.86 1.02
CA VAL A 184 -13.04 -7.06 1.87
C VAL A 184 -13.00 -8.33 1.02
N GLY A 185 -13.85 -8.44 -0.01
CA GLY A 185 -13.84 -9.59 -0.91
C GLY A 185 -12.53 -9.72 -1.69
N VAL A 186 -12.18 -8.67 -2.44
CA VAL A 186 -11.11 -8.73 -3.45
C VAL A 186 -9.72 -8.53 -2.84
N ILE A 187 -9.58 -7.59 -1.90
CA ILE A 187 -8.27 -7.18 -1.37
C ILE A 187 -7.92 -7.93 -0.09
N ASP A 188 -8.90 -8.40 0.68
CA ASP A 188 -8.65 -9.13 1.92
C ASP A 188 -8.84 -10.66 1.73
N ILE A 189 -10.06 -11.13 1.45
CA ILE A 189 -10.38 -12.56 1.42
C ILE A 189 -9.61 -13.29 0.31
N ILE A 190 -9.67 -12.80 -0.93
CA ILE A 190 -8.95 -13.44 -2.04
C ILE A 190 -7.44 -13.44 -1.79
N LYS A 191 -6.88 -12.35 -1.26
CA LYS A 191 -5.43 -12.25 -1.02
C LYS A 191 -4.94 -13.16 0.10
N ARG A 192 -5.67 -13.24 1.21
CA ARG A 192 -5.41 -14.21 2.29
C ARG A 192 -5.54 -15.65 1.78
N GLY A 193 -6.58 -15.93 1.00
CA GLY A 193 -6.77 -17.23 0.36
C GLY A 193 -5.61 -17.62 -0.55
N GLN A 194 -5.15 -16.70 -1.41
CA GLN A 194 -3.98 -16.90 -2.27
C GLN A 194 -2.71 -17.14 -1.46
N ALA A 195 -2.45 -16.30 -0.45
CA ALA A 195 -1.28 -16.43 0.43
C ALA A 195 -1.26 -17.79 1.15
N PHE A 196 -2.41 -18.32 1.58
CA PHE A 196 -2.49 -19.63 2.20
C PHE A 196 -2.34 -20.80 1.22
N VAL A 197 -3.06 -20.77 0.10
CA VAL A 197 -3.12 -21.89 -0.84
C VAL A 197 -1.85 -21.99 -1.69
N ILE A 198 -1.29 -20.84 -2.07
CA ILE A 198 -0.18 -20.75 -3.04
C ILE A 198 1.13 -20.32 -2.35
N GLY A 199 1.07 -19.77 -1.13
CA GLY A 199 2.23 -19.21 -0.43
C GLY A 199 2.53 -17.75 -0.78
N HIS A 200 1.85 -17.17 -1.77
CA HIS A 200 2.04 -15.79 -2.21
C HIS A 200 0.77 -15.19 -2.81
N ILE A 201 0.70 -13.86 -2.90
CA ILE A 201 -0.35 -13.14 -3.63
C ILE A 201 0.05 -12.95 -5.09
N THR A 202 -0.92 -13.00 -6.01
CA THR A 202 -0.64 -12.89 -7.46
C THR A 202 -0.64 -11.45 -7.97
N THR A 203 -1.26 -10.53 -7.23
CA THR A 203 -1.25 -9.10 -7.53
C THR A 203 -1.24 -8.30 -6.23
N VAL A 204 -0.54 -7.17 -6.26
CA VAL A 204 -0.46 -6.19 -5.17
C VAL A 204 -1.38 -5.00 -5.46
N SER A 205 -2.00 -4.45 -4.42
CA SER A 205 -2.82 -3.24 -4.56
C SER A 205 -1.92 -2.01 -4.68
N GLY A 206 -2.25 -1.08 -5.57
CA GLY A 206 -1.50 0.17 -5.74
C GLY A 206 -1.74 1.22 -4.65
N VAL A 207 -2.66 0.97 -3.71
CA VAL A 207 -3.05 1.94 -2.66
C VAL A 207 -1.98 2.07 -1.59
N VAL A 208 -1.49 0.92 -1.11
CA VAL A 208 -0.43 0.81 -0.12
C VAL A 208 0.36 -0.46 -0.40
N VAL A 209 1.57 -0.31 -0.93
CA VAL A 209 2.43 -1.43 -1.29
C VAL A 209 3.87 -1.06 -1.06
N ALA A 210 4.60 -1.98 -0.44
CA ALA A 210 6.03 -1.89 -0.29
C ALA A 210 6.72 -2.80 -1.31
N TYR A 211 7.84 -2.34 -1.85
CA TYR A 211 8.72 -3.10 -2.73
C TYR A 211 10.13 -3.12 -2.17
N ARG A 212 10.84 -4.22 -2.41
CA ARG A 212 12.31 -4.24 -2.30
C ARG A 212 12.90 -3.68 -3.61
N LYS A 213 13.82 -2.73 -3.49
CA LYS A 213 14.55 -2.15 -4.63
C LYS A 213 15.59 -3.14 -5.18
#